data_AF-A0A2E2FDV9-F1
#
_entry.id   AF-A0A2E2FDV9-F1
#
_cell.length_a   1.000
_cell.length_b   1.000
_cell.length_c   1.000
_cell.angle_alpha   90.00
_cell.angle_beta   90.00
_cell.angle_gamma   90.00
#
_symmetry.space_group_name_H-M   'P 1'
#
loop_
_entity.id
_entity.type
_entity.pdbx_description
1 polymer ?
#
loop_
_entity_poly.entity_id
_entity_poly.type
_entity_poly.pdbx_seq_one_letter_code
_entity_poly.pdbx_strand_id
1 'polypeptide(L)'
;MKSKYLGTLVGFGFAIPGLLTLVSVDMMVFMFIPMLSFLPIALPLELLGNRFCDDYAMTALLVLFGLTIAFGLSSYYFFKLLIKDRQENRNLNTIKFWGYFGLQLIIIHPLIFYVWAFDNSGSSGDGQFIFEAFETFPISSGLFLILGIVIDYVKNKKMVPNRT
;
A
#
# COMPACT_ATOMS: atom_id res chain seq x y z
N MET A 1 0.22 -25.34 -13.96
CA MET A 1 -0.47 -25.30 -12.64
C MET A 1 -0.95 -23.88 -12.37
N LYS A 2 -2.26 -23.61 -12.29
CA LYS A 2 -2.74 -22.28 -11.84
C LYS A 2 -2.58 -22.21 -10.34
N SER A 3 -1.57 -21.48 -9.84
CA SER A 3 -1.28 -21.40 -8.41
C SER A 3 -2.49 -20.85 -7.65
N LYS A 4 -3.01 -21.64 -6.71
CA LYS A 4 -4.10 -21.22 -5.81
C LYS A 4 -3.71 -20.02 -4.93
N TYR A 5 -2.41 -19.80 -4.75
CA TYR A 5 -1.83 -18.85 -3.79
C TYR A 5 -1.05 -17.72 -4.46
N LEU A 6 -1.39 -17.37 -5.71
CA LEU A 6 -0.64 -16.38 -6.48
C LEU A 6 -0.65 -15.00 -5.81
N GLY A 7 -1.78 -14.57 -5.24
CA GLY A 7 -1.89 -13.27 -4.57
C GLY A 7 -1.00 -13.21 -3.33
N THR A 8 -1.00 -14.26 -2.52
CA THR A 8 -0.16 -14.41 -1.34
C THR A 8 1.31 -14.43 -1.71
N LEU A 9 1.70 -15.15 -2.77
CA LEU A 9 3.09 -15.18 -3.24
C LEU A 9 3.60 -13.80 -3.70
N VAL A 10 2.77 -13.06 -4.45
CA VAL A 10 3.10 -11.68 -4.83
C VAL A 10 3.16 -10.79 -3.59
N GLY A 11 2.20 -10.91 -2.68
CA GLY A 11 2.20 -10.19 -1.40
C GLY A 11 3.45 -10.43 -0.56
N PHE A 12 3.96 -11.67 -0.51
CA PHE A 12 5.24 -11.98 0.10
C PHE A 12 6.40 -11.24 -0.58
N GLY A 13 6.43 -11.19 -1.91
CA GLY A 13 7.45 -10.46 -2.65
C GLY A 13 7.55 -8.98 -2.27
N PHE A 14 6.42 -8.34 -1.96
CA PHE A 14 6.38 -6.94 -1.52
C PHE A 14 6.57 -6.76 -0.01
N ALA A 15 6.18 -7.75 0.80
CA ALA A 15 6.33 -7.69 2.25
C ALA A 15 7.77 -7.99 2.71
N ILE A 16 8.44 -8.96 2.07
CA ILE A 16 9.77 -9.45 2.51
C ILE A 16 10.80 -8.33 2.62
N PRO A 17 10.97 -7.43 1.63
CA PRO A 17 11.96 -6.37 1.73
C PRO A 17 11.79 -5.50 2.98
N GLY A 18 10.56 -5.06 3.29
CA GLY A 18 10.31 -4.23 4.48
C GLY A 18 10.26 -5.02 5.79
N LEU A 19 9.95 -6.31 5.77
CA LEU A 19 10.07 -7.14 6.98
C LEU A 19 11.55 -7.44 7.31
N LEU A 20 12.41 -7.57 6.30
CA LEU A 20 13.84 -7.80 6.50
C LEU A 20 14.57 -6.58 7.08
N THR A 21 14.06 -5.36 6.88
CA THR A 21 14.63 -4.17 7.53
C THR A 21 14.45 -4.17 9.04
N LEU A 22 13.56 -5.00 9.62
CA LEU A 22 13.47 -5.20 11.08
C LEU A 22 14.64 -6.05 11.63
N VAL A 23 15.29 -6.86 10.79
CA VAL A 23 16.19 -7.93 11.24
C VAL A 23 17.67 -7.56 11.05
N SER A 24 18.01 -6.67 10.12
CA SER A 24 19.41 -6.35 9.83
C SER A 24 19.65 -4.89 9.44
N VAL A 25 20.69 -4.31 10.05
CA VAL A 25 21.24 -2.97 9.75
C VAL A 25 21.89 -2.93 8.36
N ASP A 26 22.42 -4.06 7.88
CA ASP A 26 23.06 -4.17 6.55
C ASP A 26 22.05 -4.02 5.40
N MET A 27 20.75 -4.07 5.70
CA MET A 27 19.66 -3.76 4.76
C MET A 27 19.42 -2.24 4.63
N MET A 28 20.37 -1.40 5.04
CA MET A 28 20.33 0.07 4.92
C MET A 28 19.95 0.56 3.52
N VAL A 29 20.29 -0.18 2.46
CA VAL A 29 19.89 0.16 1.08
C VAL A 29 18.37 0.16 0.89
N PHE A 30 17.66 -0.67 1.64
CA PHE A 30 16.19 -0.73 1.64
C PHE A 30 15.57 0.44 2.40
N MET A 31 16.32 1.24 3.16
CA MET A 31 15.81 2.48 3.77
C MET A 31 15.47 3.54 2.70
N PHE A 32 16.12 3.55 1.54
CA PHE A 32 15.73 4.53 0.50
C PHE A 32 14.38 4.21 -0.16
N ILE A 33 13.94 2.95 -0.13
CA ILE A 33 12.66 2.53 -0.73
C ILE A 33 11.45 3.22 -0.06
N PRO A 34 11.31 3.26 1.28
CA PRO A 34 10.31 4.06 1.97
C PRO A 34 10.27 5.49 1.45
N MET A 35 11.40 6.20 1.44
CA MET A 35 11.44 7.60 0.99
C MET A 35 11.01 7.75 -0.47
N LEU A 36 11.50 6.88 -1.35
CA LEU A 36 11.15 6.90 -2.78
C LEU A 36 9.67 6.58 -3.00
N SER A 37 9.05 5.77 -2.15
CA SER A 37 7.63 5.42 -2.29
C SER A 37 6.68 6.59 -2.00
N PHE A 38 7.17 7.64 -1.31
CA PHE A 38 6.37 8.81 -0.94
C PHE A 38 6.34 9.86 -2.05
N LEU A 39 7.39 9.94 -2.86
CA LEU A 39 7.53 10.95 -3.92
C LEU A 39 6.38 10.96 -4.93
N PRO A 40 5.83 9.83 -5.42
CA PRO A 40 4.87 9.87 -6.52
C PRO A 40 3.47 10.34 -6.12
N ILE A 41 3.06 10.18 -4.86
CA ILE A 41 1.69 10.46 -4.41
C ILE A 41 1.68 11.39 -3.19
N ALA A 42 2.37 11.02 -2.12
CA ALA A 42 2.28 11.74 -0.87
C ALA A 42 2.90 13.14 -0.95
N LEU A 43 4.08 13.30 -1.58
CA LEU A 43 4.71 14.61 -1.74
C LEU A 43 3.83 15.59 -2.53
N PRO A 44 3.26 15.24 -3.71
CA PRO A 44 2.29 16.09 -4.39
C PRO A 44 1.08 16.48 -3.52
N LEU A 45 0.52 15.53 -2.76
CA LEU A 45 -0.61 15.81 -1.87
C LEU A 45 -0.22 16.76 -0.73
N GLU A 46 0.98 16.60 -0.16
CA GLU A 46 1.52 17.45 0.90
C GLU A 46 1.79 18.87 0.39
N LEU A 47 2.39 19.01 -0.80
CA LEU A 47 2.61 20.30 -1.45
C LEU A 47 1.29 21.01 -1.81
N LEU A 48 0.23 20.25 -2.13
CA LEU A 48 -1.10 20.81 -2.32
C LEU A 48 -1.70 21.22 -0.98
N GLY A 49 -1.65 20.36 0.05
CA GLY A 49 -2.19 20.62 1.37
C GLY A 49 -1.58 21.85 2.04
N ASN A 50 -0.26 22.02 1.96
CA ASN A 50 0.45 23.20 2.47
C ASN A 50 0.05 24.52 1.79
N ARG A 51 -0.65 24.50 0.65
CA ARG A 51 -1.22 25.71 0.04
C ARG A 51 -2.58 26.08 0.61
N PHE A 52 -3.27 25.14 1.24
CA PHE A 52 -4.61 25.31 1.80
C PHE A 52 -4.62 25.39 3.33
N CYS A 53 -3.60 24.82 3.98
CA CYS A 53 -3.50 24.72 5.42
C CYS A 53 -2.11 25.18 5.89
N ASP A 54 -2.10 26.12 6.85
CA ASP A 54 -0.85 26.57 7.51
C ASP A 54 -0.43 25.62 8.66
N ASP A 55 -1.37 24.80 9.14
CA ASP A 55 -1.13 23.80 10.18
C ASP A 55 -0.77 22.44 9.57
N TYR A 56 0.40 21.90 9.94
CA TYR A 56 0.88 20.62 9.46
C TYR A 56 -0.07 19.48 9.81
N ALA A 57 -0.74 19.50 10.97
CA ALA A 57 -1.69 18.47 11.35
C ALA A 57 -2.85 18.39 10.34
N MET A 58 -3.33 19.54 9.86
CA MET A 58 -4.38 19.63 8.85
C MET A 58 -3.88 19.20 7.46
N THR A 59 -2.65 19.57 7.09
CA THR A 59 -2.01 19.04 5.88
C THR A 59 -1.91 17.52 5.92
N ALA A 60 -1.40 16.96 7.02
CA ALA A 60 -1.24 15.52 7.20
C ALA A 60 -2.60 14.79 7.12
N LEU A 61 -3.64 15.35 7.72
CA LEU A 61 -5.01 14.82 7.63
C LEU A 61 -5.54 14.83 6.19
N LEU A 62 -5.29 15.90 5.44
CA LEU A 62 -5.68 16.01 4.03
C LEU A 62 -4.96 14.98 3.17
N VAL A 63 -3.65 14.81 3.38
CA VAL A 63 -2.85 13.77 2.69
C VAL A 63 -3.39 12.37 3.03
N LEU A 64 -3.65 12.10 4.32
CA LEU A 64 -4.22 10.84 4.79
C LEU A 64 -5.58 10.55 4.13
N PHE A 65 -6.46 11.56 4.04
CA PHE A 65 -7.74 11.44 3.37
C PHE A 65 -7.58 11.13 1.86
N GLY A 66 -6.69 11.84 1.17
CA GLY A 66 -6.38 11.60 -0.23
C GLY A 66 -5.83 10.20 -0.50
N LEU A 67 -4.89 9.74 0.34
CA LEU A 67 -4.33 8.39 0.27
C LEU A 67 -5.38 7.31 0.55
N THR A 68 -6.28 7.54 1.50
CA THR A 68 -7.38 6.62 1.82
C THR A 68 -8.33 6.47 0.63
N ILE A 69 -8.68 7.58 -0.04
CA ILE A 69 -9.48 7.55 -1.28
C ILE A 69 -8.72 6.80 -2.38
N ALA A 70 -7.44 7.09 -2.59
CA ALA A 70 -6.62 6.43 -3.60
C ALA A 70 -6.52 4.91 -3.35
N PHE A 71 -6.33 4.50 -2.10
CA PHE A 71 -6.35 3.10 -1.67
C PHE A 71 -7.69 2.43 -1.98
N GLY A 72 -8.79 3.07 -1.60
CA GLY A 72 -10.15 2.55 -1.82
C GLY A 72 -10.48 2.40 -3.30
N LEU A 73 -10.21 3.42 -4.11
CA LEU A 73 -10.50 3.42 -5.55
C LEU A 73 -9.64 2.39 -6.31
N SER A 74 -8.34 2.35 -6.03
CA SER A 74 -7.42 1.40 -6.68
C SER A 74 -7.76 -0.04 -6.31
N SER A 75 -8.07 -0.31 -5.04
CA SER A 75 -8.52 -1.62 -4.57
C SER A 75 -9.86 -2.00 -5.18
N TYR A 76 -10.84 -1.10 -5.17
CA TYR A 76 -12.15 -1.34 -5.77
C TYR A 76 -12.03 -1.69 -7.26
N TYR A 77 -11.26 -0.91 -8.03
CA TYR A 77 -11.06 -1.16 -9.45
C TYR A 77 -10.37 -2.50 -9.69
N PHE A 78 -9.33 -2.82 -8.92
CA PHE A 78 -8.64 -4.10 -9.02
C PHE A 78 -9.55 -5.28 -8.70
N PHE A 79 -10.32 -5.23 -7.60
CA PHE A 79 -11.24 -6.32 -7.24
C PHE A 79 -12.38 -6.46 -8.24
N LYS A 80 -12.89 -5.36 -8.80
CA LYS A 80 -13.88 -5.39 -9.89
C LYS A 80 -13.32 -6.13 -11.11
N LEU A 81 -12.09 -5.82 -11.52
CA LEU A 81 -11.42 -6.53 -12.60
C LEU A 81 -11.14 -7.99 -12.26
N LEU A 82 -10.72 -8.30 -11.03
CA LEU A 82 -10.45 -9.66 -10.57
C LEU A 82 -11.72 -10.53 -10.63
N ILE A 83 -12.86 -9.99 -10.20
CA ILE A 83 -14.15 -10.67 -10.25
C ILE A 83 -14.58 -10.90 -11.70
N LYS A 84 -14.44 -9.88 -12.56
CA LYS A 84 -14.74 -9.99 -13.99
C LYS A 84 -13.86 -11.03 -14.68
N ASP A 85 -12.54 -10.98 -14.46
CA ASP A 85 -11.59 -11.95 -15.01
C ASP A 85 -11.95 -13.37 -14.53
N ARG A 86 -12.30 -13.54 -13.25
CA ARG A 86 -12.74 -14.85 -12.72
C ARG A 86 -14.00 -15.38 -13.41
N GLN A 87 -14.91 -14.52 -13.87
CA GLN A 87 -16.13 -14.89 -14.60
C GLN A 87 -15.86 -15.22 -16.07
N GLU A 88 -15.07 -14.39 -16.75
CA GLU A 88 -14.88 -14.46 -18.21
C GLU A 88 -13.67 -15.31 -18.62
N ASN A 89 -12.55 -15.16 -17.91
CA ASN A 89 -11.26 -15.73 -18.26
C ASN A 89 -10.71 -16.54 -17.09
N ARG A 90 -10.78 -17.86 -17.17
CA ARG A 90 -10.18 -18.75 -16.15
C ARG A 90 -8.67 -18.52 -15.97
N ASN A 91 -7.98 -17.77 -16.83
CA ASN A 91 -6.58 -17.39 -16.71
C ASN A 91 -6.44 -15.97 -16.16
N LEU A 92 -5.86 -15.88 -14.98
CA LEU A 92 -5.52 -14.64 -14.31
C LEU A 92 -4.17 -14.13 -14.80
N ASN A 93 -4.09 -12.82 -15.03
CA ASN A 93 -2.86 -12.18 -15.48
C ASN A 93 -1.98 -11.78 -14.29
N THR A 94 -0.84 -12.45 -14.10
CA THR A 94 0.16 -12.17 -13.05
C THR A 94 0.64 -10.72 -13.07
N ILE A 95 0.73 -10.09 -14.25
CA ILE A 95 1.15 -8.69 -14.40
C ILE A 95 0.17 -7.74 -13.69
N LYS A 96 -1.14 -8.03 -13.71
CA LYS A 96 -2.14 -7.21 -13.02
C LYS A 96 -1.94 -7.24 -11.50
N PHE A 97 -1.53 -8.38 -10.94
CA PHE A 97 -1.21 -8.47 -9.50
C PHE A 97 0.02 -7.64 -9.18
N TRP A 98 1.13 -7.83 -9.89
CA TRP A 98 2.34 -7.03 -9.67
C TRP A 98 2.09 -5.54 -9.82
N GLY A 99 1.30 -5.13 -10.82
CA GLY A 99 0.90 -3.73 -11.00
C GLY A 99 0.06 -3.20 -9.84
N TYR A 100 -0.92 -3.97 -9.36
CA TYR A 100 -1.71 -3.59 -8.19
C TYR A 100 -0.85 -3.45 -6.94
N PHE A 101 -0.01 -4.45 -6.63
CA PHE A 101 0.86 -4.40 -5.45
C PHE A 101 1.91 -3.27 -5.55
N GLY A 102 2.46 -3.01 -6.75
CA GLY A 102 3.35 -1.88 -6.98
C GLY A 102 2.67 -0.53 -6.77
N LEU A 103 1.41 -0.39 -7.20
CA LEU A 103 0.61 0.79 -6.90
C LEU A 103 0.31 0.91 -5.40
N GLN A 104 -0.01 -0.20 -4.74
CA GLN A 104 -0.23 -0.21 -3.30
C GLN A 104 1.04 0.11 -2.51
N LEU A 105 2.23 -0.20 -3.02
CA LEU A 105 3.51 0.20 -2.40
C LEU A 105 3.59 1.72 -2.20
N ILE A 106 3.26 2.50 -3.21
CA ILE A 106 3.31 3.98 -3.15
C ILE A 106 2.08 4.61 -2.46
N ILE A 107 1.12 3.81 -1.99
CA ILE A 107 -0.07 4.28 -1.27
C ILE A 107 -0.01 3.88 0.20
N ILE A 108 0.20 2.59 0.48
CA ILE A 108 0.11 2.01 1.83
C ILE A 108 1.23 2.55 2.73
N HIS A 109 2.46 2.64 2.23
CA HIS A 109 3.58 3.13 3.05
C HIS A 109 3.37 4.58 3.49
N PRO A 110 3.08 5.53 2.58
CA PRO A 110 2.72 6.87 3.02
C PRO A 110 1.46 6.90 3.88
N LEU A 111 0.45 6.08 3.59
CA LEU A 111 -0.80 6.09 4.36
C LEU A 111 -0.55 5.79 5.84
N ILE A 112 0.24 4.76 6.14
CA ILE A 112 0.55 4.40 7.53
C ILE A 112 1.47 5.43 8.18
N PHE A 113 2.44 5.99 7.44
CA PHE A 113 3.25 7.09 7.95
C PHE A 113 2.38 8.30 8.32
N TYR A 114 1.43 8.68 7.46
CA TYR A 114 0.60 9.86 7.69
C TYR A 114 -0.42 9.68 8.83
N VAL A 115 -0.78 8.44 9.19
CA VAL A 115 -1.48 8.16 10.45
C VAL A 115 -0.61 8.56 11.64
N TRP A 116 0.66 8.12 11.65
CA TRP A 116 1.60 8.48 12.71
C TRP A 116 1.93 9.98 12.70
N ALA A 117 2.12 10.58 11.53
CA ALA A 117 2.49 11.99 11.35
C ALA A 117 1.41 12.94 11.86
N PHE A 118 0.13 12.56 11.74
CA PHE A 118 -0.99 13.33 12.28
C PHE A 118 -0.91 13.41 13.82
N ASP A 119 -0.73 12.27 14.48
CA ASP A 119 -0.63 12.19 15.95
C ASP A 119 0.64 12.86 16.50
N ASN A 120 1.70 12.95 15.69
CA ASN A 120 3.02 13.49 16.08
C ASN A 120 3.37 14.81 15.37
N SER A 121 2.36 15.50 14.84
CA SER A 121 2.52 16.73 14.03
C SER A 121 3.32 17.85 14.71
N GLY A 122 3.35 17.89 16.05
CA GLY A 122 4.18 18.84 16.81
C GLY A 122 5.69 18.70 16.59
N SER A 123 6.17 17.56 16.09
CA SER A 123 7.58 17.30 15.79
C SER A 123 7.93 17.50 14.32
N SER A 124 7.01 17.99 13.48
CA SER A 124 7.18 18.13 12.02
C SER A 124 8.33 19.05 11.58
N GLY A 125 8.79 19.95 12.44
CA GLY A 125 9.95 20.79 12.19
C GLY A 125 11.31 20.10 12.41
N ASP A 126 11.32 18.87 12.95
CA ASP A 126 12.54 18.10 13.18
C ASP A 126 12.94 17.34 11.90
N GLY A 127 14.21 17.43 11.52
CA GLY A 127 14.76 16.64 10.41
C GLY A 127 14.67 15.13 10.65
N GLN A 128 14.53 14.69 11.90
CA GLN A 128 14.29 13.28 12.25
C GLN A 128 12.87 12.81 11.92
N PHE A 129 11.92 13.72 11.73
CA PHE A 129 10.52 13.41 11.47
C PHE A 129 10.33 12.54 10.22
N ILE A 130 11.14 12.74 9.19
CA ILE A 130 11.09 11.92 7.97
C ILE A 130 11.73 10.54 8.14
N PHE A 131 12.60 10.35 9.13
CA PHE A 131 13.22 9.05 9.43
C PHE A 131 12.23 8.08 10.07
N GLU A 132 11.12 8.58 10.60
CA GLU A 132 10.01 7.76 11.14
C GLU A 132 9.25 7.01 10.03
N ALA A 133 9.44 7.41 8.77
CA ALA A 133 9.08 6.59 7.62
C ALA A 133 9.78 5.22 7.65
N PHE A 134 10.97 5.11 8.24
CA PHE A 134 11.69 3.83 8.39
C PHE A 134 11.08 2.93 9.45
N GLU A 135 10.56 3.48 10.54
CA GLU A 135 9.92 2.69 11.59
C GLU A 135 8.54 2.17 11.14
N THR A 136 7.82 3.00 10.39
CA THR A 136 6.48 2.65 9.87
C THR A 136 6.52 1.73 8.65
N PHE A 137 7.65 1.65 7.94
CA PHE A 137 7.78 0.86 6.71
C PHE A 137 7.62 -0.66 6.91
N PRO A 138 8.28 -1.32 7.88
CA PRO A 138 8.05 -2.73 8.13
C PRO A 138 6.62 -3.08 8.51
N ILE A 139 5.99 -2.23 9.33
CA ILE A 139 4.62 -2.42 9.81
C ILE A 139 3.67 -2.39 8.60
N SER A 140 3.81 -1.37 7.76
CA SER A 140 3.02 -1.23 6.54
C SER A 140 3.31 -2.31 5.50
N SER A 141 4.53 -2.86 5.44
CA SER A 141 4.84 -4.03 4.60
C SER A 141 4.06 -5.29 4.96
N GLY A 142 3.69 -5.47 6.23
CA GLY A 142 2.83 -6.58 6.67
C GLY A 142 1.44 -6.57 6.00
N LEU A 143 0.94 -5.39 5.61
CA LEU A 143 -0.36 -5.25 4.95
C LEU A 143 -0.41 -5.92 3.57
N PHE A 144 0.72 -6.05 2.87
CA PHE A 144 0.77 -6.76 1.58
C PHE A 144 0.48 -8.26 1.74
N LEU A 145 0.86 -8.87 2.86
CA LEU A 145 0.51 -10.26 3.14
C LEU A 145 -1.00 -10.41 3.31
N ILE A 146 -1.62 -9.51 4.08
CA ILE A 146 -3.07 -9.49 4.30
C ILE A 146 -3.80 -9.30 2.97
N LEU A 147 -3.37 -8.35 2.14
CA LEU A 147 -3.93 -8.13 0.81
C LEU A 147 -3.80 -9.38 -0.08
N GLY A 148 -2.64 -10.03 -0.07
CA GLY A 148 -2.41 -11.27 -0.82
C GLY A 148 -3.36 -12.40 -0.42
N ILE A 149 -3.57 -12.58 0.89
CA ILE A 149 -4.52 -13.57 1.43
C ILE A 149 -5.95 -13.25 1.02
N VAL A 150 -6.37 -11.99 1.17
CA VAL A 150 -7.73 -11.53 0.78
C VAL A 150 -7.97 -11.76 -0.70
N ILE A 151 -6.99 -11.44 -1.54
CA ILE A 151 -7.05 -11.64 -2.98
C ILE A 151 -7.22 -13.12 -3.32
N ASP A 152 -6.42 -14.01 -2.74
CA ASP A 152 -6.54 -15.45 -2.98
C ASP A 152 -7.87 -16.00 -2.47
N TYR A 153 -8.37 -15.49 -1.35
CA TYR A 153 -9.71 -15.85 -0.85
C TYR A 153 -10.81 -15.46 -1.84
N VAL A 154 -10.83 -14.21 -2.32
CA VAL A 154 -11.84 -13.73 -3.28
C VAL A 154 -11.77 -14.52 -4.59
N LYS A 155 -10.56 -14.81 -5.06
CA LYS A 155 -10.31 -15.62 -6.25
C LYS A 155 -10.82 -17.05 -6.11
N ASN A 156 -10.55 -17.71 -4.99
CA ASN A 156 -10.82 -19.13 -4.79
C ASN A 156 -12.22 -19.42 -4.23
N LYS A 157 -12.99 -18.39 -3.85
CA LYS A 157 -14.39 -18.54 -3.45
C LYS A 157 -15.14 -19.35 -4.52
N LYS A 158 -16.04 -20.27 -4.15
CA LYS A 158 -16.89 -20.97 -5.14
C LYS A 158 -17.94 -20.00 -5.68
N MET A 159 -18.23 -20.02 -6.98
CA MET A 159 -19.41 -19.30 -7.49
C MET A 159 -20.64 -20.11 -7.10
N VAL A 160 -21.58 -19.47 -6.40
CA VAL A 160 -22.94 -20.01 -6.33
C VAL A 160 -23.54 -19.71 -7.71
N PRO A 161 -23.91 -20.72 -8.51
CA PRO A 161 -24.56 -20.46 -9.78
C PRO A 161 -25.86 -19.71 -9.50
N ASN A 162 -26.05 -18.56 -10.16
CA ASN A 162 -27.37 -17.94 -10.22
C ASN A 162 -28.30 -18.95 -10.90
N ARG A 163 -29.24 -19.49 -10.14
CA ARG A 163 -30.38 -20.22 -10.69
C ARG A 163 -31.32 -19.15 -11.26
N THR A 164 -31.10 -18.79 -12.51
CA THR A 164 -32.09 -18.09 -13.34
C THR A 164 -32.60 -19.06 -14.37
#